data_AF-A0A7I8VFN4-F1
#
_entry.id   AF-A0A7I8VFN4-F1
#
_cell.length_a   1.000
_cell.length_b   1.000
_cell.length_c   1.000
_cell.angle_alpha   90.00
_cell.angle_beta   90.00
_cell.angle_gamma   90.00
#
_symmetry.space_group_name_H-M   'P 1'
#
loop_
_entity.id
_entity.type
_entity.pdbx_description
1 polymer ?
#
loop_
_entity_poly.entity_id
_entity_poly.type
_entity_poly.pdbx_seq_one_letter_code
_entity_poly.pdbx_strand_id
1 'polypeptide(L)'
;MGALYEDVERFFGDIFAAYGRILAKWPFCFIIASAVLSGLLGFEIDYVIEKVMNITDYEIVCARNDGQCAIDGMDSIRKWNRERSRVCGLSGANSDADDYLAITHKIGDCVDLAKALKIRFYLRRDNERILRDSKEWQKRFISLLNKLKSELNYTVVNYAATESLSIELNARVRVDLKKFAFTVLIMIVYTTMHMHYKLYYELNYSLLAILGSCGLLSVLEIPFADSCGVMPFLVLGVGVDDMFILMSGWRQTEITSSVDERIAQTLRSSAISVTITSLTDLLAFCIGATTPFYSVRCFCVYAGK
;
A
#
# COMPACT_ATOMS: atom_id res chain seq x y z
N MET A 1 23.12 4.68 36.02
CA MET A 1 22.29 3.81 35.15
C MET A 1 22.36 2.33 35.52
N GLY A 2 23.49 1.79 36.01
CA GLY A 2 23.58 0.39 36.45
C GLY A 2 22.76 0.03 37.71
N ALA A 3 22.75 0.89 38.74
CA ALA A 3 22.04 0.61 40.00
C ALA A 3 20.50 0.48 39.83
N LEU A 4 19.91 1.25 38.89
CA LEU A 4 18.47 1.18 38.62
C LEU A 4 18.06 -0.10 37.87
N TYR A 5 19.00 -0.73 37.16
CA TYR A 5 18.77 -1.97 36.43
C TYR A 5 18.84 -3.17 37.37
N GLU A 6 19.81 -3.21 38.29
CA GLU A 6 19.90 -4.26 39.32
C GLU A 6 18.71 -4.26 40.28
N ASP A 7 18.17 -3.09 40.65
CA ASP A 7 17.00 -2.99 41.52
C ASP A 7 15.71 -3.49 40.83
N VAL A 8 15.59 -3.26 39.52
CA VAL A 8 14.46 -3.76 38.72
C VAL A 8 14.57 -5.26 38.53
N GLU A 9 15.77 -5.80 38.28
CA GLU A 9 15.99 -7.25 38.16
C GLU A 9 15.70 -8.00 39.46
N ARG A 10 16.12 -7.45 40.62
CA ARG A 10 15.75 -8.01 41.93
C ARG A 10 14.26 -7.95 42.21
N PHE A 11 13.60 -6.84 41.88
CA PHE A 11 12.15 -6.70 42.08
C PHE A 11 11.34 -7.70 41.26
N PHE A 12 11.69 -7.89 39.99
CA PHE A 12 11.05 -8.92 39.16
C PHE A 12 11.41 -10.34 39.63
N GLY A 13 12.66 -10.59 40.03
CA GLY A 13 13.09 -11.85 40.61
C GLY A 13 12.27 -12.27 41.84
N ASP A 14 12.01 -11.33 42.75
CA ASP A 14 11.22 -11.58 43.97
C ASP A 14 9.73 -11.81 43.67
N ILE A 15 9.18 -11.13 42.66
CA ILE A 15 7.80 -11.35 42.19
C ILE A 15 7.66 -12.76 41.57
N PHE A 16 8.59 -13.17 40.72
CA PHE A 16 8.54 -14.51 40.12
C PHE A 16 8.79 -15.62 41.15
N ALA A 17 9.65 -15.38 42.15
CA ALA A 17 9.84 -16.30 43.27
C ALA A 17 8.62 -16.38 44.22
N ALA A 18 7.86 -15.29 44.37
CA ALA A 18 6.60 -15.28 45.09
C ALA A 18 5.50 -16.00 44.29
N TYR A 19 5.44 -15.78 42.98
CA TYR A 19 4.50 -16.44 42.07
C TYR A 19 4.74 -17.96 41.98
N GLY A 20 6.01 -18.39 41.92
CA GLY A 20 6.39 -19.81 41.94
C GLY A 20 6.04 -20.51 43.25
N ARG A 21 6.16 -19.84 44.40
CA ARG A 21 5.77 -20.38 45.72
C ARG A 21 4.24 -20.48 45.90
N ILE A 22 3.47 -19.63 45.22
CA ILE A 22 2.01 -19.71 45.20
C ILE A 22 1.54 -20.86 44.29
N LEU A 23 2.18 -21.07 43.14
CA LEU A 23 1.92 -22.18 42.22
C LEU A 23 2.18 -23.55 42.86
N ALA A 24 3.21 -23.69 43.71
CA ALA A 24 3.52 -24.93 44.41
C ALA A 24 2.48 -25.31 45.49
N LYS A 25 1.70 -24.34 45.99
CA LYS A 25 0.84 -24.54 47.17
C LYS A 25 -0.61 -24.92 46.82
N TRP A 26 -1.08 -24.67 45.59
CA TRP A 26 -2.46 -24.93 45.16
C TRP A 26 -2.56 -25.37 43.68
N PRO A 27 -2.08 -26.58 43.32
CA PRO A 27 -2.09 -27.05 41.93
C PRO A 27 -3.50 -27.27 41.34
N PHE A 28 -4.51 -27.49 42.18
CA PHE A 28 -5.87 -27.82 41.74
C PHE A 28 -6.77 -26.60 41.47
N CYS A 29 -6.40 -25.39 41.88
CA CYS A 29 -7.21 -24.19 41.63
C CYS A 29 -7.06 -23.64 40.20
N PHE A 30 -6.04 -24.08 39.43
CA PHE A 30 -5.76 -23.53 38.10
C PHE A 30 -6.56 -24.18 36.97
N ILE A 31 -7.09 -25.39 37.17
CA ILE A 31 -7.88 -26.10 36.15
C ILE A 31 -9.23 -25.41 35.90
N ILE A 32 -9.77 -24.71 36.90
CA ILE A 32 -11.05 -23.99 36.77
C ILE A 32 -10.87 -22.63 36.09
N ALA A 33 -9.70 -21.98 36.23
CA ALA A 33 -9.43 -20.68 35.62
C ALA A 33 -9.20 -20.75 34.09
N SER A 34 -8.63 -21.85 33.59
CA SER A 34 -8.41 -22.05 32.14
C SER A 34 -9.71 -22.34 31.37
N ALA A 35 -10.68 -23.00 32.01
CA ALA A 35 -11.98 -23.29 31.41
C ALA A 35 -12.87 -22.04 31.29
N VAL A 36 -12.81 -21.14 32.28
CA VAL A 36 -13.57 -19.87 32.27
C VAL A 36 -12.99 -18.88 31.25
N LEU A 37 -11.67 -18.86 31.06
CA LEU A 37 -11.01 -17.99 30.07
C LEU A 37 -11.27 -18.45 28.63
N SER A 38 -11.38 -19.76 28.40
CA SER A 38 -11.77 -20.31 27.09
C SER A 38 -13.25 -20.05 26.74
N GLY A 39 -14.13 -19.98 27.76
CA GLY A 39 -15.55 -19.63 27.58
C GLY A 39 -15.79 -18.16 27.25
N LEU A 40 -14.97 -17.25 27.79
CA LEU A 40 -15.04 -15.81 27.51
C LEU A 40 -14.52 -15.44 26.11
N LEU A 41 -13.52 -16.15 25.60
CA LEU A 41 -13.01 -15.97 24.23
C LEU A 41 -14.05 -16.35 23.15
N GLY A 42 -14.93 -17.32 23.42
CA GLY A 42 -16.04 -17.67 22.53
C GLY A 42 -17.08 -16.55 22.40
N PHE A 43 -17.35 -15.83 23.49
CA PHE A 43 -18.33 -14.74 23.53
C PHE A 43 -17.90 -13.50 22.72
N GLU A 44 -16.60 -13.16 22.70
CA GLU A 44 -16.11 -12.03 21.89
C GLU A 44 -16.13 -12.34 20.38
N ILE A 45 -15.81 -13.58 19.98
CA ILE A 45 -15.84 -14.01 18.57
C ILE A 45 -17.28 -14.05 18.07
N ASP A 46 -18.21 -14.63 18.84
CA ASP A 46 -19.63 -14.66 18.48
C ASP A 46 -20.22 -13.24 18.41
N TYR A 47 -19.84 -12.32 19.31
CA TYR A 47 -20.24 -10.91 19.26
C TYR A 47 -19.70 -10.17 18.01
N VAL A 48 -18.43 -10.39 17.64
CA VAL A 48 -17.84 -9.82 16.42
C VAL A 48 -18.53 -10.38 15.17
N ILE A 49 -18.79 -11.69 15.13
CA ILE A 49 -19.47 -12.35 14.02
C ILE A 49 -20.92 -11.88 13.90
N GLU A 50 -21.66 -11.78 15.00
CA GLU A 50 -23.04 -11.31 15.02
C GLU A 50 -23.11 -9.84 14.58
N LYS A 51 -22.17 -8.98 15.01
CA LYS A 51 -22.11 -7.58 14.59
C LYS A 51 -21.67 -7.41 13.13
N VAL A 52 -20.83 -8.31 12.59
CA VAL A 52 -20.43 -8.36 11.17
C VAL A 52 -21.54 -8.94 10.28
N MET A 53 -22.33 -9.89 10.77
CA MET A 53 -23.45 -10.49 10.04
C MET A 53 -24.72 -9.64 10.07
N ASN A 54 -24.95 -8.90 11.16
CA ASN A 54 -26.15 -8.07 11.37
C ASN A 54 -25.98 -6.64 10.83
N ILE A 55 -24.74 -6.17 10.64
CA ILE A 55 -24.47 -4.96 9.88
C ILE A 55 -23.96 -5.39 8.52
N THR A 56 -24.76 -5.04 7.50
CA THR A 56 -24.51 -5.08 6.06
C THR A 56 -25.19 -6.22 5.33
N ASP A 57 -25.79 -5.87 4.21
CA ASP A 57 -26.44 -6.70 3.21
C ASP A 57 -25.47 -7.73 2.57
N TYR A 58 -24.73 -8.50 3.38
CA TYR A 58 -23.79 -9.51 2.90
C TYR A 58 -24.51 -10.55 2.05
N GLU A 59 -25.77 -10.87 2.37
CA GLU A 59 -26.62 -11.77 1.58
C GLU A 59 -26.82 -11.33 0.11
N ILE A 60 -26.73 -10.02 -0.14
CA ILE A 60 -26.87 -9.41 -1.47
C ILE A 60 -25.54 -9.53 -2.25
N VAL A 61 -24.40 -9.35 -1.57
CA VAL A 61 -23.07 -9.27 -2.21
C VAL A 61 -22.26 -10.56 -2.18
N CYS A 62 -22.66 -11.55 -1.38
CA CYS A 62 -21.92 -12.79 -1.19
C CYS A 62 -21.87 -13.66 -2.46
N ALA A 63 -20.77 -14.40 -2.60
CA ALA A 63 -20.71 -15.54 -3.50
C ALA A 63 -21.60 -16.67 -2.92
N ARG A 64 -22.43 -17.29 -3.77
CA ARG A 64 -23.36 -18.35 -3.34
C ARG A 64 -22.89 -19.71 -3.82
N ASN A 65 -22.90 -20.69 -2.92
CA ASN A 65 -22.75 -22.11 -3.22
C ASN A 65 -24.02 -22.82 -2.76
N ASP A 66 -24.71 -23.55 -3.64
CA ASP A 66 -26.01 -24.19 -3.37
C ASP A 66 -27.07 -23.26 -2.74
N GLY A 67 -27.11 -22.00 -3.15
CA GLY A 67 -28.09 -21.01 -2.70
C GLY A 67 -27.77 -20.33 -1.37
N GLN A 68 -26.73 -20.74 -0.65
CA GLN A 68 -26.25 -20.12 0.58
C GLN A 68 -24.96 -19.33 0.36
N CYS A 69 -24.70 -18.29 1.15
CA CYS A 69 -23.45 -17.54 1.07
C CYS A 69 -22.26 -18.43 1.49
N ALA A 70 -21.25 -18.53 0.64
CA ALA A 70 -20.01 -19.21 0.96
C ALA A 70 -19.20 -18.35 1.94
N ILE A 71 -18.99 -18.84 3.16
CA ILE A 71 -18.12 -18.23 4.16
C ILE A 71 -17.23 -19.32 4.73
N ASP A 72 -15.94 -19.24 4.45
CA ASP A 72 -15.01 -20.24 4.94
C ASP A 72 -14.47 -19.87 6.33
N GLY A 73 -14.29 -20.89 7.17
CA GLY A 73 -13.77 -20.78 8.53
C GLY A 73 -14.85 -20.65 9.62
N MET A 74 -16.10 -20.34 9.26
CA MET A 74 -17.21 -20.26 10.23
C MET A 74 -17.71 -21.63 10.71
N ASP A 75 -17.62 -22.66 9.87
CA ASP A 75 -18.00 -24.02 10.27
C ASP A 75 -17.07 -24.60 11.34
N SER A 76 -15.78 -24.22 11.30
CA SER A 76 -14.80 -24.59 12.34
C SER A 76 -15.13 -23.96 13.69
N ILE A 77 -15.59 -22.70 13.71
CA ILE A 77 -16.03 -22.00 14.93
C ILE A 77 -17.32 -22.62 15.48
N ARG A 78 -18.29 -22.92 14.61
CA ARG A 78 -19.55 -23.57 15.00
C ARG A 78 -19.34 -24.99 15.54
N LYS A 79 -18.33 -25.71 15.06
CA LYS A 79 -17.90 -27.01 15.62
C LYS A 79 -17.20 -26.81 16.97
N TRP A 80 -16.28 -25.86 17.07
CA TRP A 80 -15.59 -25.51 18.32
C TRP A 80 -16.55 -25.12 19.45
N ASN A 81 -17.55 -24.27 19.16
CA ASN A 81 -18.52 -23.80 20.14
C ASN A 81 -19.47 -24.93 20.61
N ARG A 82 -19.74 -25.91 19.75
CA ARG A 82 -20.56 -27.09 20.09
C ARG A 82 -19.81 -28.14 20.90
N GLU A 83 -18.54 -28.41 20.58
CA GLU A 83 -17.76 -29.51 21.17
C GLU A 83 -16.95 -29.09 22.42
N ARG A 84 -16.80 -27.78 22.66
CA ARG A 84 -16.28 -27.13 23.90
C ARG A 84 -14.98 -27.68 24.49
N SER A 85 -14.23 -28.50 23.77
CA SER A 85 -12.97 -29.06 24.29
C SER A 85 -12.00 -29.58 23.23
N ARG A 86 -12.45 -30.14 22.10
CA ARG A 86 -11.58 -30.56 20.97
C ARG A 86 -12.38 -30.57 19.67
N VAL A 87 -11.79 -30.10 18.56
CA VAL A 87 -12.41 -30.20 17.23
C VAL A 87 -11.68 -31.28 16.44
N CYS A 88 -12.39 -32.36 16.11
CA CYS A 88 -11.87 -33.52 15.38
C CYS A 88 -12.58 -33.68 14.02
N GLY A 89 -11.94 -34.36 13.06
CA GLY A 89 -12.59 -34.70 11.78
C GLY A 89 -12.59 -33.55 10.78
N LEU A 90 -11.53 -32.75 10.75
CA LEU A 90 -11.35 -31.67 9.77
C LEU A 90 -10.76 -32.15 8.44
N SER A 91 -10.29 -33.41 8.38
CA SER A 91 -9.64 -34.02 7.20
C SER A 91 -10.60 -34.45 6.07
N GLY A 92 -11.91 -34.19 6.21
CA GLY A 92 -12.95 -34.72 5.30
C GLY A 92 -13.66 -33.71 4.38
N ALA A 93 -13.38 -32.42 4.50
CA ALA A 93 -13.84 -31.41 3.55
C ALA A 93 -12.60 -30.87 2.83
N ASN A 94 -12.69 -30.58 1.53
CA ASN A 94 -11.61 -30.11 0.64
C ASN A 94 -10.98 -28.74 1.04
N SER A 95 -10.69 -28.54 2.31
CA SER A 95 -10.24 -27.30 2.91
C SER A 95 -9.36 -27.68 4.10
N ASP A 96 -8.05 -27.70 3.89
CA ASP A 96 -7.06 -27.95 4.94
C ASP A 96 -7.37 -27.04 6.13
N ALA A 97 -7.72 -27.62 7.28
CA ALA A 97 -7.95 -26.86 8.50
C ALA A 97 -6.75 -25.97 8.88
N ASP A 98 -5.56 -26.35 8.43
CA ASP A 98 -4.31 -25.59 8.57
C ASP A 98 -4.36 -24.23 7.86
N ASP A 99 -5.20 -24.06 6.83
CA ASP A 99 -5.31 -22.81 6.06
C ASP A 99 -6.18 -21.75 6.77
N TYR A 100 -6.95 -22.16 7.77
CA TYR A 100 -7.90 -21.33 8.54
C TYR A 100 -7.55 -21.21 10.02
N LEU A 101 -6.86 -22.21 10.58
CA LEU A 101 -6.42 -22.25 11.96
C LEU A 101 -4.90 -22.35 11.99
N ALA A 102 -4.22 -21.42 12.67
CA ALA A 102 -2.79 -21.55 12.94
C ALA A 102 -2.60 -22.56 14.09
N ILE A 103 -2.69 -23.85 13.77
CA ILE A 103 -2.66 -24.96 14.72
C ILE A 103 -1.26 -25.07 15.32
N THR A 104 -1.18 -25.06 16.65
CA THR A 104 0.07 -25.20 17.42
C THR A 104 0.21 -26.57 18.05
N HIS A 105 -0.90 -27.25 18.36
CA HIS A 105 -0.90 -28.60 18.92
C HIS A 105 -2.02 -29.46 18.32
N LYS A 106 -1.66 -30.60 17.74
CA LYS A 106 -2.56 -31.57 17.10
C LYS A 106 -2.32 -32.96 17.67
N ILE A 107 -3.38 -33.64 18.12
CA ILE A 107 -3.35 -35.04 18.55
C ILE A 107 -4.22 -35.85 17.57
N GLY A 108 -3.58 -36.65 16.70
CA GLY A 108 -4.30 -37.39 15.66
C GLY A 108 -5.00 -36.45 14.67
N ASP A 109 -6.30 -36.62 14.45
CA ASP A 109 -7.13 -35.74 13.61
C ASP A 109 -7.87 -34.65 14.42
N CYS A 110 -7.46 -34.45 15.68
CA CYS A 110 -8.03 -33.49 16.59
C CYS A 110 -7.08 -32.31 16.83
N VAL A 111 -7.63 -31.10 16.76
CA VAL A 111 -6.93 -29.85 17.08
C VAL A 111 -7.23 -29.48 18.54
N ASP A 112 -6.19 -29.41 19.36
CA ASP A 112 -6.29 -29.04 20.79
C ASP A 112 -5.96 -27.55 21.01
N LEU A 113 -5.00 -27.02 20.25
CA LEU A 113 -4.57 -25.62 20.40
C LEU A 113 -4.35 -24.98 19.03
N ALA A 114 -4.96 -23.80 18.84
CA ALA A 114 -4.72 -22.92 17.70
C ALA A 114 -4.40 -21.51 18.19
N LYS A 115 -3.41 -20.87 17.57
CA LYS A 115 -2.91 -19.54 17.93
C LYS A 115 -3.61 -18.41 17.19
N ALA A 116 -4.17 -18.69 16.02
CA ALA A 116 -4.87 -17.71 15.20
C ALA A 116 -6.00 -18.37 14.40
N LEU A 117 -7.01 -17.56 14.11
CA LEU A 117 -8.19 -17.92 13.33
C LEU A 117 -8.30 -16.95 12.15
N LYS A 118 -8.51 -17.50 10.94
CA LYS A 118 -8.67 -16.75 9.71
C LYS A 118 -10.05 -17.03 9.12
N ILE A 119 -10.84 -15.97 8.95
CA ILE A 119 -12.17 -16.02 8.33
C ILE A 119 -12.07 -15.37 6.95
N ARG A 120 -12.61 -16.04 5.92
CA ARG A 120 -12.65 -15.53 4.54
C ARG A 120 -14.09 -15.28 4.10
N PHE A 121 -14.36 -14.04 3.69
CA PHE A 121 -15.64 -13.63 3.09
C PHE A 121 -15.46 -13.54 1.58
N TYR A 122 -16.32 -14.24 0.82
CA TYR A 122 -16.27 -14.23 -0.64
C TYR A 122 -17.32 -13.28 -1.22
N LEU A 123 -16.86 -12.31 -2.01
CA LEU A 123 -17.72 -11.33 -2.68
C LEU A 123 -17.84 -11.62 -4.17
N ARG A 124 -19.02 -11.32 -4.73
CA ARG A 124 -19.34 -11.51 -6.14
C ARG A 124 -18.84 -10.35 -6.99
N ARG A 125 -18.44 -10.62 -8.24
CA ARG A 125 -17.90 -9.61 -9.18
C ARG A 125 -18.55 -9.62 -10.57
N ASP A 126 -19.67 -10.32 -10.71
CA ASP A 126 -20.24 -10.68 -12.02
C ASP A 126 -20.81 -9.48 -12.80
N ASN A 127 -21.29 -8.45 -12.10
CA ASN A 127 -21.93 -7.27 -12.70
C ASN A 127 -21.36 -5.99 -12.09
N GLU A 128 -21.22 -4.91 -12.87
CA GLU A 128 -20.71 -3.61 -12.41
C GLU A 128 -21.50 -3.04 -11.24
N ARG A 129 -22.83 -3.28 -11.21
CA ARG A 129 -23.67 -2.86 -10.07
C ARG A 129 -23.27 -3.58 -8.78
N ILE A 130 -23.20 -4.90 -8.84
CA ILE A 130 -22.82 -5.76 -7.70
C ILE A 130 -21.37 -5.49 -7.28
N LEU A 131 -20.49 -5.17 -8.25
CA LEU A 131 -19.11 -4.79 -7.98
C LEU A 131 -19.03 -3.48 -7.18
N ARG A 132 -19.84 -2.47 -7.51
CA ARG A 132 -19.93 -1.23 -6.73
C ARG A 132 -20.45 -1.49 -5.32
N ASP A 133 -21.52 -2.25 -5.19
CA ASP A 133 -22.10 -2.59 -3.88
C ASP A 133 -21.10 -3.39 -3.03
N SER A 134 -20.37 -4.32 -3.65
CA SER A 134 -19.29 -5.09 -3.02
C SER A 134 -18.13 -4.20 -2.56
N LYS A 135 -17.76 -3.18 -3.35
CA LYS A 135 -16.74 -2.18 -2.95
C LYS A 135 -17.20 -1.33 -1.77
N GLU A 136 -18.45 -0.92 -1.75
CA GLU A 136 -19.02 -0.17 -0.62
C GLU A 136 -19.08 -1.03 0.66
N TRP A 137 -19.49 -2.29 0.51
CA TRP A 137 -19.48 -3.27 1.59
C TRP A 137 -18.07 -3.42 2.19
N GLN A 138 -17.04 -3.59 1.34
CA GLN A 138 -15.65 -3.71 1.79
C GLN A 138 -15.19 -2.47 2.58
N LYS A 139 -15.55 -1.26 2.15
CA LYS A 139 -15.21 -0.02 2.89
C LYS A 139 -15.85 0.00 4.28
N ARG A 140 -17.12 -0.40 4.38
CA ARG A 140 -17.85 -0.49 5.66
C ARG A 140 -17.24 -1.56 6.57
N PHE A 141 -16.91 -2.72 6.01
CA PHE A 141 -16.24 -3.82 6.70
C PHE A 141 -14.90 -3.37 7.32
N ILE A 142 -14.05 -2.69 6.55
CA ILE A 142 -12.77 -2.16 7.04
C ILE A 142 -12.99 -1.12 8.16
N SER A 143 -13.97 -0.22 8.01
CA SER A 143 -14.28 0.79 9.05
C SER A 143 -14.74 0.15 10.35
N LEU A 144 -15.58 -0.89 10.26
CA LEU A 144 -16.07 -1.63 11.42
C LEU A 144 -14.94 -2.40 12.12
N LEU A 145 -14.09 -3.10 11.37
CA LEU A 145 -12.96 -3.83 11.93
C LEU A 145 -11.92 -2.90 12.56
N ASN A 146 -11.70 -1.70 12.01
CA ASN A 146 -10.87 -0.69 12.66
C ASN A 146 -11.42 -0.23 14.01
N LYS A 147 -12.74 -0.02 14.10
CA LYS A 147 -13.40 0.33 15.38
C LYS A 147 -13.30 -0.81 16.39
N LEU A 148 -13.57 -2.04 15.95
CA LEU A 148 -13.45 -3.22 16.81
C LEU A 148 -12.01 -3.44 17.28
N LYS A 149 -11.01 -3.21 16.42
CA LYS A 149 -9.60 -3.28 16.81
C LYS A 149 -9.25 -2.31 17.93
N SER A 150 -9.89 -1.13 17.99
CA SER A 150 -9.68 -0.19 19.11
C SER A 150 -10.50 -0.52 20.37
N GLU A 151 -11.55 -1.34 20.26
CA GLU A 151 -12.41 -1.74 21.38
C GLU A 151 -11.93 -3.02 22.08
N LEU A 152 -11.18 -3.89 21.37
CA LEU A 152 -10.71 -5.18 21.89
C LEU A 152 -9.31 -5.04 22.53
N ASN A 153 -9.18 -5.42 23.81
CA ASN A 153 -7.92 -5.34 24.56
C ASN A 153 -7.08 -6.63 24.53
N TYR A 154 -7.70 -7.78 24.30
CA TYR A 154 -7.04 -9.09 24.46
C TYR A 154 -6.80 -9.85 23.15
N THR A 155 -7.43 -9.42 22.05
CA THR A 155 -7.41 -10.11 20.76
C THR A 155 -6.85 -9.20 19.67
N VAL A 156 -5.74 -9.61 19.05
CA VAL A 156 -5.16 -8.87 17.90
C VAL A 156 -5.91 -9.26 16.63
N VAL A 157 -6.74 -8.36 16.13
CA VAL A 157 -7.46 -8.54 14.86
C VAL A 157 -6.65 -7.92 13.72
N ASN A 158 -6.26 -8.76 12.76
CA ASN A 158 -5.68 -8.34 11.49
C ASN A 158 -6.68 -8.63 10.37
N TYR A 159 -6.77 -7.71 9.41
CA TYR A 159 -7.71 -7.82 8.30
C TYR A 159 -7.03 -7.43 6.99
N ALA A 160 -7.48 -8.04 5.90
CA ALA A 160 -7.05 -7.72 4.56
C ALA A 160 -8.27 -7.76 3.64
N ALA A 161 -8.37 -6.79 2.74
CA ALA A 161 -9.41 -6.75 1.72
C ALA A 161 -8.76 -6.62 0.34
N THR A 162 -9.44 -7.07 -0.72
CA THR A 162 -8.90 -7.02 -2.08
C THR A 162 -8.56 -5.59 -2.52
N GLU A 163 -9.41 -4.62 -2.16
CA GLU A 163 -9.23 -3.21 -2.52
C GLU A 163 -8.43 -2.41 -1.48
N SER A 164 -8.03 -2.99 -0.34
CA SER A 164 -7.29 -2.20 0.66
C SER A 164 -5.91 -1.76 0.15
N LEU A 165 -5.24 -2.60 -0.64
CA LEU A 165 -3.93 -2.28 -1.21
C LEU A 165 -4.01 -1.13 -2.23
N SER A 166 -4.99 -1.15 -3.13
CA SER A 166 -5.19 -0.10 -4.14
C SER A 166 -5.53 1.24 -3.49
N ILE A 167 -6.37 1.23 -2.46
CA ILE A 167 -6.74 2.44 -1.69
C ILE A 167 -5.52 3.03 -0.99
N GLU A 168 -4.75 2.21 -0.27
CA GLU A 168 -3.55 2.66 0.46
C GLU A 168 -2.46 3.18 -0.48
N LEU A 169 -2.25 2.50 -1.61
CA LEU A 169 -1.30 2.92 -2.63
C LEU A 169 -1.70 4.29 -3.21
N ASN A 170 -2.96 4.46 -3.61
CA ASN A 170 -3.47 5.71 -4.18
C ASN A 170 -3.45 6.86 -3.15
N ALA A 171 -3.69 6.57 -1.88
CA ALA A 171 -3.57 7.55 -0.81
C ALA A 171 -2.12 8.04 -0.66
N ARG A 172 -1.14 7.13 -0.71
CA ARG A 172 0.29 7.47 -0.68
C ARG A 172 0.73 8.24 -1.91
N VAL A 173 0.37 7.78 -3.11
CA VAL A 173 0.66 8.45 -4.38
C VAL A 173 0.17 9.90 -4.37
N ARG A 174 -1.03 10.17 -3.83
CA ARG A 174 -1.56 11.54 -3.71
C ARG A 174 -0.73 12.43 -2.80
N VAL A 175 -0.26 11.90 -1.67
CA VAL A 175 0.61 12.64 -0.74
C VAL A 175 1.94 12.96 -1.42
N ASP A 176 2.51 12.01 -2.15
CA ASP A 176 3.77 12.21 -2.84
C ASP A 176 3.64 13.16 -4.04
N LEU A 177 2.53 13.13 -4.78
CA LEU A 177 2.22 14.10 -5.84
C LEU A 177 2.25 15.54 -5.34
N LYS A 178 1.74 15.79 -4.13
CA LYS A 178 1.80 17.13 -3.50
C LYS A 178 3.24 17.54 -3.17
N LYS A 179 4.09 16.61 -2.74
CA LYS A 179 5.51 16.88 -2.48
C LYS A 179 6.24 17.19 -3.79
N PHE A 180 5.94 16.48 -4.88
CA PHE A 180 6.49 16.78 -6.21
C PHE A 180 6.10 18.18 -6.71
N ALA A 181 4.85 18.60 -6.51
CA ALA A 181 4.44 19.96 -6.85
C ALA A 181 5.26 21.01 -6.07
N PHE A 182 5.55 20.73 -4.80
CA PHE A 182 6.39 21.59 -3.97
C PHE A 182 7.86 21.63 -4.43
N THR A 183 8.45 20.50 -4.85
CA THR A 183 9.82 20.49 -5.38
C THR A 183 9.93 21.22 -6.72
N VAL A 184 8.93 21.11 -7.59
CA VAL A 184 8.85 21.91 -8.83
C VAL A 184 8.81 23.41 -8.50
N LEU A 185 8.02 23.81 -7.50
CA LEU A 185 7.99 25.21 -7.06
C LEU A 185 9.37 25.69 -6.59
N ILE A 186 10.08 24.91 -5.78
CA ILE A 186 11.44 25.24 -5.34
C ILE A 186 12.40 25.33 -6.54
N MET A 187 12.30 24.42 -7.51
CA MET A 187 13.12 24.44 -8.73
C MET A 187 12.89 25.73 -9.53
N ILE A 188 11.64 26.19 -9.64
CA ILE A 188 11.28 27.46 -10.29
C ILE A 188 11.90 28.66 -9.54
N VAL A 189 11.83 28.66 -8.21
CA VAL A 189 12.44 29.73 -7.40
C VAL A 189 13.97 29.71 -7.54
N TYR A 190 14.60 28.54 -7.48
CA TYR A 190 16.05 28.40 -7.63
C TYR A 190 16.53 28.91 -9.00
N THR A 191 15.86 28.49 -10.08
CA THR A 191 16.22 28.88 -11.44
C THR A 191 16.01 30.38 -11.69
N THR A 192 14.94 30.97 -11.15
CA THR A 192 14.69 32.42 -11.24
C THR A 192 15.65 33.27 -10.41
N MET A 193 16.12 32.76 -9.25
CA MET A 193 17.15 33.42 -8.44
C MET A 193 18.55 33.34 -9.05
N HIS A 194 18.92 32.19 -9.64
CA HIS A 194 20.27 32.00 -10.18
C HIS A 194 20.49 32.75 -11.52
N MET A 195 19.43 32.95 -12.30
CA MET A 195 19.52 33.54 -13.63
C MET A 195 18.53 34.71 -13.76
N HIS A 196 19.03 35.94 -13.63
CA HIS A 196 18.25 37.17 -13.78
C HIS A 196 17.34 37.14 -15.04
N TYR A 197 16.02 37.19 -14.81
CA TYR A 197 14.86 37.46 -15.70
C TYR A 197 14.70 36.72 -17.05
N LYS A 198 15.73 36.14 -17.67
CA LYS A 198 15.63 35.56 -19.03
C LYS A 198 15.05 34.14 -19.08
N LEU A 199 15.08 33.40 -17.98
CA LEU A 199 14.67 31.99 -17.91
C LEU A 199 13.18 31.75 -17.64
N TYR A 200 12.42 32.80 -17.33
CA TYR A 200 10.98 32.69 -17.06
C TYR A 200 10.21 32.19 -18.29
N TYR A 201 10.60 32.61 -19.49
CA TYR A 201 9.94 32.19 -20.73
C TYR A 201 10.21 30.72 -21.06
N GLU A 202 11.45 30.25 -20.90
CA GLU A 202 11.88 28.87 -21.13
C GLU A 202 11.05 27.84 -20.32
N LEU A 203 10.80 28.15 -19.05
CA LEU A 203 10.08 27.25 -18.15
C LEU A 203 8.59 27.14 -18.50
N ASN A 204 8.00 28.21 -19.07
CA ASN A 204 6.65 28.18 -19.61
C ASN A 204 6.54 27.32 -20.87
N TYR A 205 7.56 27.29 -21.74
CA TYR A 205 7.56 26.44 -22.94
C TYR A 205 7.64 24.95 -22.57
N SER A 206 8.47 24.57 -21.60
CA SER A 206 8.54 23.19 -21.11
C SER A 206 7.22 22.71 -20.50
N LEU A 207 6.52 23.58 -19.77
CA LEU A 207 5.20 23.26 -19.23
C LEU A 207 4.14 23.14 -20.35
N LEU A 208 4.17 24.04 -21.34
CA LEU A 208 3.31 23.93 -22.52
C LEU A 208 3.57 22.65 -23.32
N ALA A 209 4.83 22.22 -23.43
CA ALA A 209 5.20 20.98 -24.11
C ALA A 209 4.63 19.75 -23.37
N ILE A 210 4.73 19.71 -22.04
CA ILE A 210 4.14 18.66 -21.21
C ILE A 210 2.61 18.62 -21.35
N LEU A 211 1.95 19.78 -21.33
CA LEU A 211 0.50 19.86 -21.51
C LEU A 211 0.08 19.45 -22.92
N GLY A 212 0.87 19.83 -23.93
CA GLY A 212 0.67 19.47 -25.33
C GLY A 212 0.83 17.97 -25.58
N SER A 213 1.88 17.34 -25.03
CA SER A 213 2.11 15.90 -25.17
C SER A 213 1.02 15.09 -24.45
N CYS A 214 0.67 15.47 -23.23
CA CYS A 214 -0.44 14.87 -22.50
C CYS A 214 -1.76 15.00 -23.27
N GLY A 215 -2.06 16.19 -23.80
CA GLY A 215 -3.28 16.45 -24.58
C GLY A 215 -3.34 15.61 -25.86
N LEU A 216 -2.24 15.51 -26.60
CA LEU A 216 -2.15 14.70 -27.82
C LEU A 216 -2.35 13.21 -27.51
N LEU A 217 -1.71 12.68 -26.47
CA LEU A 217 -1.82 11.27 -26.09
C LEU A 217 -3.21 10.94 -25.54
N SER A 218 -3.88 11.90 -24.87
CA SER A 218 -5.28 11.77 -24.48
C SER A 218 -6.23 11.70 -25.69
N VAL A 219 -5.94 12.43 -26.77
CA VAL A 219 -6.72 12.34 -28.03
C VAL A 219 -6.50 10.99 -28.71
N LEU A 220 -5.32 10.38 -28.57
CA LEU A 220 -5.01 9.04 -29.07
C LEU A 220 -5.55 7.91 -28.18
N GLU A 221 -6.43 8.23 -27.22
CA GLU A 221 -7.07 7.30 -26.28
C GLU A 221 -6.07 6.44 -25.48
N ILE A 222 -4.85 6.94 -25.27
CA ILE A 222 -3.88 6.25 -24.43
C ILE A 222 -4.31 6.44 -22.96
N PRO A 223 -4.49 5.36 -22.20
CA PRO A 223 -4.93 5.43 -20.81
C PRO A 223 -3.84 6.00 -19.91
N PHE A 224 -4.24 6.98 -19.08
CA PHE A 224 -3.35 7.61 -18.11
C PHE A 224 -3.16 6.71 -16.88
N ALA A 225 -1.93 6.28 -16.62
CA ALA A 225 -1.59 5.54 -15.41
C ALA A 225 -1.24 6.49 -14.26
N ASP A 226 -1.55 6.13 -13.02
CA ASP A 226 -1.25 6.95 -11.83
C ASP A 226 0.25 7.28 -11.69
N SER A 227 1.13 6.43 -12.23
CA SER A 227 2.58 6.64 -12.31
C SER A 227 2.98 7.84 -13.17
N CYS A 228 2.16 8.22 -14.16
CA CYS A 228 2.40 9.37 -15.04
C CYS A 228 2.32 10.70 -14.28
N GLY A 229 1.75 10.72 -13.05
CA GLY A 229 1.75 11.91 -12.20
C GLY A 229 3.15 12.42 -11.81
N VAL A 230 4.17 11.56 -11.83
CA VAL A 230 5.56 11.95 -11.52
C VAL A 230 6.32 12.43 -12.77
N MET A 231 5.81 12.16 -13.97
CA MET A 231 6.44 12.49 -15.25
C MET A 231 6.86 13.96 -15.37
N PRO A 232 6.02 14.97 -15.03
CA PRO A 232 6.37 16.36 -15.24
C PRO A 232 7.64 16.77 -14.48
N PHE A 233 7.84 16.21 -13.28
CA PHE A 233 9.05 16.49 -12.49
C PHE A 233 10.31 15.93 -13.17
N LEU A 234 10.24 14.71 -13.71
CA LEU A 234 11.37 14.08 -14.40
C LEU A 234 11.72 14.83 -15.69
N VAL A 235 10.72 15.11 -16.52
CA VAL A 235 10.90 15.82 -17.79
C VAL A 235 11.45 17.23 -17.57
N LEU A 236 10.96 17.94 -16.54
CA LEU A 236 11.50 19.24 -16.16
C LEU A 236 12.96 19.16 -15.69
N GLY A 237 13.31 18.16 -14.88
CA GLY A 237 14.69 17.98 -14.39
C GLY A 237 15.69 17.79 -15.54
N VAL A 238 15.34 16.94 -16.51
CA VAL A 238 16.16 16.69 -17.70
C VAL A 238 16.22 17.93 -18.60
N GLY A 239 15.08 18.59 -18.85
CA GLY A 239 15.05 19.78 -19.71
C GLY A 239 15.81 20.97 -19.13
N VAL A 240 15.82 21.13 -17.81
CA VAL A 240 16.57 22.20 -17.12
C VAL A 240 18.09 21.97 -17.23
N ASP A 241 18.55 20.71 -17.22
CA ASP A 241 19.98 20.37 -17.40
C ASP A 241 20.49 20.80 -18.79
N ASP A 242 19.77 20.42 -19.85
CA ASP A 242 20.08 20.81 -21.24
C ASP A 242 20.12 22.35 -21.39
N MET A 243 19.19 23.05 -20.75
CA MET A 243 19.11 24.50 -20.78
C MET A 243 20.28 25.16 -20.03
N PHE A 244 20.74 24.61 -18.91
CA PHE A 244 21.92 25.12 -18.21
C PHE A 244 23.19 24.98 -19.06
N ILE A 245 23.34 23.88 -19.80
CA ILE A 245 24.47 23.67 -20.72
C ILE A 245 24.44 24.69 -21.86
N LEU A 246 23.27 24.95 -22.47
CA LEU A 246 23.11 25.96 -23.51
C LEU A 246 23.39 27.38 -22.99
N MET A 247 22.86 27.72 -21.82
CA MET A 247 23.07 29.02 -21.19
C MET A 247 24.52 29.25 -20.77
N SER A 248 25.23 28.21 -20.34
CA SER A 248 26.67 28.26 -20.08
C SER A 248 27.46 28.57 -21.36
N GLY A 249 27.12 27.89 -22.47
CA GLY A 249 27.71 28.18 -23.78
C GLY A 249 27.42 29.62 -24.23
N TRP A 250 26.19 30.09 -24.06
CA TRP A 250 25.79 31.46 -24.38
C TRP A 250 26.55 32.51 -23.59
N ARG A 251 26.79 32.28 -22.29
CA ARG A 251 27.55 33.20 -21.42
C ARG A 251 29.03 33.28 -21.80
N GLN A 252 29.58 32.26 -22.47
CA GLN A 252 30.97 32.26 -22.94
C GLN A 252 31.14 33.01 -24.28
N THR A 253 30.05 33.36 -24.96
CA THR A 253 30.11 34.14 -26.21
C THR A 253 30.46 35.61 -25.96
N GLU A 254 31.08 36.25 -26.95
CA GLU A 254 31.46 37.66 -26.88
C GLU A 254 30.22 38.56 -26.86
N ILE A 255 30.11 39.45 -25.86
CA ILE A 255 28.90 40.26 -25.63
C ILE A 255 28.65 41.27 -26.77
N THR A 256 29.71 41.69 -27.46
CA THR A 256 29.73 42.67 -28.56
C THR A 256 29.32 42.11 -29.91
N SER A 257 29.31 40.79 -30.07
CA SER A 257 28.96 40.12 -31.32
C SER A 257 27.45 40.13 -31.59
N SER A 258 27.06 40.04 -32.87
CA SER A 258 25.65 40.02 -33.28
C SER A 258 24.94 38.79 -32.69
N VAL A 259 23.61 38.87 -32.52
CA VAL A 259 22.83 37.74 -31.95
C VAL A 259 23.04 36.45 -32.75
N ASP A 260 23.10 36.55 -34.08
CA ASP A 260 23.30 35.41 -34.98
C ASP A 260 24.67 34.74 -34.76
N GLU A 261 25.73 35.54 -34.62
CA GLU A 261 27.09 35.06 -34.34
C GLU A 261 27.16 34.32 -33.00
N ARG A 262 26.48 34.89 -31.98
CA ARG A 262 26.41 34.29 -30.64
C ARG A 262 25.64 32.97 -30.63
N ILE A 263 24.54 32.88 -31.38
CA ILE A 263 23.79 31.63 -31.52
C ILE A 263 24.67 30.58 -32.20
N ALA A 264 25.34 30.94 -33.30
CA ALA A 264 26.22 30.01 -34.03
C ALA A 264 27.36 29.50 -33.15
N GLN A 265 28.00 30.37 -32.37
CA GLN A 265 29.08 29.99 -31.47
C GLN A 265 28.58 29.13 -30.29
N THR A 266 27.42 29.44 -29.72
CA THR A 266 26.80 28.64 -28.66
C THR A 266 26.42 27.25 -29.14
N LEU A 267 25.82 27.14 -30.34
CA LEU A 267 25.47 25.85 -30.93
C LEU A 267 26.73 25.03 -31.23
N ARG A 268 27.81 25.68 -31.71
CA ARG A 268 29.07 25.00 -32.01
C ARG A 268 29.71 24.37 -30.78
N SER A 269 29.59 24.98 -29.60
CA SER A 269 30.18 24.47 -28.35
C SER A 269 29.25 23.52 -27.58
N SER A 270 27.97 23.85 -27.47
CA SER A 270 27.04 23.17 -26.54
C SER A 270 26.01 22.26 -27.21
N ALA A 271 25.69 22.43 -28.50
CA ALA A 271 24.61 21.65 -29.14
C ALA A 271 24.94 20.16 -29.30
N ILE A 272 26.21 19.82 -29.48
CA ILE A 272 26.63 18.40 -29.61
C ILE A 272 26.36 17.66 -28.30
N SER A 273 26.59 18.30 -27.14
CA SER A 273 26.31 17.69 -25.84
C SER A 273 24.81 17.46 -25.66
N VAL A 274 23.98 18.48 -25.91
CA VAL A 274 22.52 18.41 -25.73
C VAL A 274 21.88 17.40 -26.69
N THR A 275 22.37 17.30 -27.92
CA THR A 275 21.86 16.31 -28.89
C THR A 275 22.20 14.89 -28.50
N ILE A 276 23.39 14.64 -27.95
CA ILE A 276 23.75 13.32 -27.40
C ILE A 276 22.84 12.97 -26.23
N THR A 277 22.68 13.88 -25.26
CA THR A 277 21.80 13.65 -24.10
C THR A 277 20.35 13.37 -24.54
N SER A 278 19.81 14.19 -25.45
CA SER A 278 18.45 14.01 -25.98
C SER A 278 18.28 12.70 -26.73
N LEU A 279 19.28 12.27 -27.51
CA LEU A 279 19.24 10.98 -28.21
C LEU A 279 19.30 9.83 -27.22
N THR A 280 20.13 9.92 -26.17
CA THR A 280 20.18 8.88 -25.14
C THR A 280 18.88 8.80 -24.33
N ASP A 281 18.25 9.94 -24.02
CA ASP A 281 16.94 9.97 -23.38
C ASP A 281 15.88 9.30 -24.25
N LEU A 282 15.83 9.66 -25.53
CA LEU A 282 14.91 9.06 -26.50
C LEU A 282 15.06 7.55 -26.55
N LEU A 283 16.30 7.05 -26.69
CA LEU A 283 16.57 5.61 -26.71
C LEU A 283 16.17 4.94 -25.39
N ALA A 284 16.45 5.55 -24.25
CA ALA A 284 16.06 5.03 -22.94
C ALA A 284 14.54 4.93 -22.80
N PHE A 285 13.79 5.96 -23.20
CA PHE A 285 12.33 5.95 -23.19
C PHE A 285 11.74 4.97 -24.21
N CYS A 286 12.32 4.84 -25.41
CA CYS A 286 11.92 3.84 -26.39
C CYS A 286 12.08 2.42 -25.85
N ILE A 287 13.23 2.11 -25.23
CA ILE A 287 13.45 0.80 -24.58
C ILE A 287 12.46 0.62 -23.44
N GLY A 288 12.24 1.64 -22.62
CA GLY A 288 11.26 1.64 -21.54
C GLY A 288 9.84 1.34 -22.02
N ALA A 289 9.43 1.87 -23.18
CA ALA A 289 8.13 1.61 -23.80
C ALA A 289 7.95 0.15 -24.28
N THR A 290 9.02 -0.61 -24.48
CA THR A 290 8.94 -2.04 -24.84
C THR A 290 8.78 -2.98 -23.63
N THR A 291 8.82 -2.44 -22.41
CA THR A 291 8.75 -3.21 -21.16
C THR A 291 7.38 -3.88 -20.98
N PRO A 292 7.31 -5.13 -20.44
CA PRO A 292 6.03 -5.84 -20.22
C PRO A 292 5.15 -5.23 -19.13
N PHE A 293 5.72 -4.39 -18.25
CA PHE A 293 4.99 -3.69 -17.21
C PHE A 293 4.21 -2.51 -17.78
N TYR A 294 2.89 -2.65 -17.82
CA TYR A 294 1.96 -1.66 -18.38
C TYR A 294 2.14 -0.24 -17.81
N SER A 295 2.34 -0.12 -16.50
CA SER A 295 2.54 1.19 -15.84
C SER A 295 3.82 1.90 -16.31
N VAL A 296 4.91 1.14 -16.53
CA VAL A 296 6.19 1.67 -17.03
C VAL A 296 6.06 2.02 -18.51
N ARG A 297 5.38 1.18 -19.29
CA ARG A 297 5.12 1.46 -20.70
C ARG A 297 4.35 2.75 -20.90
N CYS A 298 3.25 2.93 -20.17
CA CYS A 298 2.48 4.18 -20.24
C CYS A 298 3.36 5.37 -19.83
N PHE A 299 4.08 5.26 -18.72
CA PHE A 299 5.00 6.30 -18.27
C PHE A 299 6.03 6.68 -19.35
N CYS A 300 6.70 5.71 -19.98
CA CYS A 300 7.71 5.98 -21.01
C CYS A 300 7.12 6.54 -22.30
N VAL A 301 5.90 6.16 -22.67
CA VAL A 301 5.19 6.75 -23.84
C VAL A 301 4.82 8.20 -23.57
N TYR A 302 4.39 8.53 -22.35
CA TYR A 302 4.07 9.90 -21.95
C TYR A 302 5.32 10.77 -21.73
N ALA A 303 6.39 10.19 -21.19
CA ALA A 303 7.64 10.88 -20.87
C ALA A 303 8.61 10.99 -22.06
N GLY A 304 8.40 10.20 -23.11
CA GLY A 304 9.26 10.18 -24.30
C GLY A 304 9.28 11.54 -24.98
N LYS A 305 10.49 12.06 -25.23
CA LYS A 305 10.75 13.25 -26.03
C LYS A 305 10.48 13.00 -27.52
#